data_AF-A0AAQ3R706-F1
#
_entry.id   AF-A0AAQ3R706-F1
#
_cell.length_a   1.000
_cell.length_b   1.000
_cell.length_c   1.000
_cell.angle_alpha   90.00
_cell.angle_beta   90.00
_cell.angle_gamma   90.00
#
_symmetry.space_group_name_H-M   'P 1'
#
loop_
_entity.id
_entity.type
_entity.pdbx_description
1 polymer ?
#
loop_
_entity_poly.entity_id
_entity_poly.type
_entity_poly.pdbx_seq_one_letter_code
_entity_poly.pdbx_strand_id
1 'polypeptide(L)'
;MPPPKADQMAVEMMLVVAIPIVYTQSLVGPTNEGLELCRCSPTRYPSLYIPRLNYSPGTFNPPLTRKVLTNAKLAQISTTERIGETLYSVGYEMIDLDTIREANRQGKSLSGLVCVFIGGTGGIGESTAKEVFLQTTKPKAYIVGRNATRGSEVVQALKSTNPEGEAYFLQKNIDLFQNVDEVCAEIKRRELKINCLFLTAGYMTVNGRDETSDGLDRKMVVNYYSRMRFIMNLMPELTAASEAGELSRVLTVLAAGSEGEVHPDDLDLKNNFSLHNCLAHCVVMSDFMVDELSSRYPGTSFSHSYPGTVKTGIVNQLTGSVRLAVKVMYAVMSPWIINVADSGERHFFQISNLRYPAAKGGVGLPIPEGLSVARGTNGKPGSGAYLLDWDGQTTGDEAVLEKYREMGMGPKIWDHTMEIFTRAEQRREAEKTKNKRRASSDADGSDDRSMPNPPGWRAA
;
A
#
# COMPACT_ATOMS: atom_id res chain seq x y z
N MET A 1 24.71 11.41 19.43
CA MET A 1 25.34 11.51 18.10
C MET A 1 25.01 12.86 17.50
N PRO A 2 25.95 13.56 16.84
CA PRO A 2 25.60 14.77 16.10
C PRO A 2 24.65 14.38 14.93
N PRO A 3 23.73 15.28 14.51
CA PRO A 3 22.87 15.00 13.37
C PRO A 3 23.72 14.83 12.10
N PRO A 4 23.36 13.90 11.19
CA PRO A 4 24.05 13.76 9.91
C PRO A 4 23.99 15.07 9.12
N LYS A 5 25.05 15.35 8.37
CA LYS A 5 25.13 16.55 7.51
C LYS A 5 24.01 16.49 6.46
N ALA A 6 23.42 17.64 6.13
CA ALA A 6 22.29 17.74 5.19
C ALA A 6 22.50 17.00 3.86
N ASP A 7 23.75 16.90 3.39
CA ASP A 7 24.12 16.20 2.17
C ASP A 7 23.98 14.67 2.30
N GLN A 8 24.30 14.09 3.46
CA GLN A 8 24.15 12.66 3.73
C GLN A 8 22.67 12.27 3.85
N MET A 9 21.84 13.17 4.40
CA MET A 9 20.38 12.99 4.48
C MET A 9 19.72 13.08 3.10
N ALA A 10 20.22 13.92 2.20
CA ALA A 10 19.73 14.00 0.83
C ALA A 10 20.04 12.72 0.04
N VAL A 11 21.20 12.10 0.27
CA VAL A 11 21.60 10.82 -0.34
C VAL A 11 20.77 9.65 0.22
N GLU A 12 20.55 9.57 1.53
CA GLU A 12 19.67 8.55 2.13
C GLU A 12 18.21 8.72 1.68
N MET A 13 17.72 9.94 1.51
CA MET A 13 16.38 10.19 1.00
C MET A 13 16.26 9.88 -0.49
N MET A 14 17.30 10.14 -1.29
CA MET A 14 17.38 9.63 -2.66
C MET A 14 17.44 8.11 -2.68
N LEU A 15 18.05 7.43 -1.72
CA LEU A 15 18.00 5.97 -1.62
C LEU A 15 16.58 5.49 -1.26
N VAL A 16 15.90 6.09 -0.28
CA VAL A 16 14.52 5.72 0.10
C VAL A 16 13.50 6.00 -1.01
N VAL A 17 13.69 7.05 -1.82
CA VAL A 17 12.79 7.43 -2.92
C VAL A 17 13.20 6.81 -4.27
N ALA A 18 14.49 6.60 -4.51
CA ALA A 18 15.03 6.14 -5.79
C ALA A 18 15.52 4.69 -5.82
N ILE A 19 15.71 3.98 -4.69
CA ILE A 19 15.94 2.52 -4.73
C ILE A 19 14.79 1.79 -5.46
N PRO A 20 13.49 2.12 -5.23
CA PRO A 20 12.40 1.52 -6.02
C PRO A 20 12.48 1.89 -7.52
N ILE A 21 13.06 3.06 -7.84
CA ILE A 21 13.22 3.56 -9.22
C ILE A 21 14.39 2.85 -9.93
N VAL A 22 15.49 2.57 -9.24
CA VAL A 22 16.68 1.96 -9.85
C VAL A 22 16.53 0.44 -10.00
N TYR A 23 15.82 -0.23 -9.07
CA TYR A 23 15.48 -1.65 -9.23
C TYR A 23 14.51 -1.88 -10.40
N THR A 24 13.53 -0.99 -10.60
CA THR A 24 12.66 -1.02 -11.79
C THR A 24 13.41 -0.67 -13.08
N GLN A 25 14.41 0.22 -13.03
CA GLN A 25 15.23 0.57 -14.21
C GLN A 25 16.25 -0.49 -14.62
N SER A 26 16.74 -1.35 -13.70
CA SER A 26 17.67 -2.43 -14.08
C SER A 26 17.01 -3.50 -14.97
N LEU A 27 15.68 -3.49 -15.09
CA LEU A 27 14.89 -4.31 -16.00
C LEU A 27 14.48 -3.60 -17.30
N VAL A 28 14.80 -2.31 -17.47
CA VAL A 28 14.38 -1.51 -18.62
C VAL A 28 15.61 -0.86 -19.28
N GLY A 29 16.13 -1.52 -20.31
CA GLY A 29 17.12 -0.91 -21.21
C GLY A 29 16.49 0.18 -22.10
N PRO A 30 17.27 1.17 -22.58
CA PRO A 30 16.72 2.28 -23.36
C PRO A 30 16.28 1.81 -24.76
N THR A 31 15.00 1.96 -25.08
CA THR A 31 14.48 1.78 -26.44
C THR A 31 14.67 3.07 -27.24
N ASN A 32 15.44 2.98 -28.34
CA ASN A 32 15.57 4.03 -29.33
C ASN A 32 14.27 4.21 -30.12
N GLU A 33 13.88 5.47 -30.30
CA GLU A 33 12.78 5.89 -31.16
C GLU A 33 13.08 5.67 -32.65
N GLY A 34 11.99 5.44 -33.40
CA GLY A 34 11.87 5.86 -34.79
C GLY A 34 11.78 4.73 -35.79
N LEU A 35 10.54 4.36 -36.16
CA LEU A 35 10.18 3.99 -37.53
C LEU A 35 8.65 3.91 -37.66
N GLU A 36 8.09 4.90 -38.36
CA GLU A 36 6.72 4.86 -38.89
C GLU A 36 6.56 3.64 -39.80
N LEU A 37 5.46 2.89 -39.64
CA LEU A 37 5.03 1.91 -40.64
C LEU A 37 3.54 2.04 -40.93
N CYS A 38 3.27 2.44 -42.17
CA CYS A 38 1.97 2.38 -42.83
C CYS A 38 1.41 0.96 -42.87
N ARG A 39 0.08 0.88 -42.75
CA ARG A 39 -0.74 -0.33 -42.92
C ARG A 39 -0.63 -0.93 -44.32
N CYS A 40 -0.57 -2.26 -44.42
CA CYS A 40 -1.23 -3.06 -45.46
C CYS A 40 -1.39 -4.54 -45.03
N SER A 41 -2.49 -5.15 -45.48
CA SER A 41 -3.03 -6.48 -45.11
C SER A 41 -2.30 -7.69 -45.77
N PRO A 42 -2.60 -8.95 -45.36
CA PRO A 42 -1.69 -10.09 -45.51
C PRO A 42 -1.99 -10.96 -46.73
N THR A 43 -0.96 -11.63 -47.27
CA THR A 43 -1.13 -12.85 -48.08
C THR A 43 -0.04 -13.90 -47.82
N ARG A 44 -0.51 -15.15 -47.86
CA ARG A 44 0.05 -16.49 -47.58
C ARG A 44 1.44 -16.81 -48.17
N TYR A 45 2.18 -17.76 -47.54
CA TYR A 45 2.52 -19.13 -48.05
C TYR A 45 3.65 -19.83 -47.21
N PRO A 46 3.97 -21.14 -47.39
CA PRO A 46 4.33 -22.08 -46.31
C PRO A 46 5.75 -22.73 -46.43
N SER A 47 6.13 -23.54 -45.42
CA SER A 47 7.06 -24.72 -45.41
C SER A 47 8.52 -24.52 -45.91
N LEU A 48 9.61 -25.17 -45.45
CA LEU A 48 10.00 -26.06 -44.35
C LEU A 48 11.53 -26.32 -44.56
N TYR A 49 12.17 -27.05 -43.64
CA TYR A 49 13.45 -27.80 -43.73
C TYR A 49 14.80 -27.14 -43.36
N ILE A 50 15.53 -27.84 -42.47
CA ILE A 50 16.89 -27.58 -41.94
C ILE A 50 17.69 -28.89 -42.05
N PRO A 51 19.02 -28.83 -42.25
CA PRO A 51 19.89 -29.80 -41.57
C PRO A 51 21.08 -29.18 -40.82
N ARG A 52 21.49 -29.89 -39.77
CA ARG A 52 22.59 -29.64 -38.82
C ARG A 52 23.97 -30.04 -39.38
N LEU A 53 25.05 -29.54 -38.76
CA LEU A 53 26.25 -30.23 -38.22
C LEU A 53 27.39 -29.17 -38.03
N ASN A 54 27.92 -28.90 -36.83
CA ASN A 54 28.87 -29.61 -35.94
C ASN A 54 30.37 -29.29 -36.15
N TYR A 55 30.99 -28.83 -35.06
CA TYR A 55 32.38 -28.99 -34.60
C TYR A 55 33.48 -27.91 -34.80
N SER A 56 34.31 -27.86 -33.74
CA SER A 56 35.28 -26.89 -33.17
C SER A 56 36.75 -27.23 -33.55
N PRO A 57 37.82 -26.72 -32.88
CA PRO A 57 38.31 -25.36 -32.57
C PRO A 57 39.75 -25.10 -33.08
N GLY A 58 40.25 -23.84 -33.06
CA GLY A 58 41.68 -23.56 -33.26
C GLY A 58 42.10 -22.09 -33.05
N THR A 59 43.10 -21.91 -32.21
CA THR A 59 43.68 -20.67 -31.63
C THR A 59 44.62 -19.87 -32.57
N PHE A 60 44.55 -18.53 -32.57
CA PHE A 60 45.73 -17.63 -32.66
C PHE A 60 45.36 -16.14 -32.43
N ASN A 61 46.26 -15.36 -31.82
CA ASN A 61 46.12 -13.93 -31.46
C ASN A 61 47.08 -13.05 -32.33
N PRO A 62 47.10 -11.70 -32.23
CA PRO A 62 46.94 -10.69 -33.31
C PRO A 62 48.32 -10.13 -33.79
N PRO A 63 48.53 -9.02 -34.59
CA PRO A 63 47.75 -7.77 -34.62
C PRO A 63 47.75 -6.90 -35.94
N LEU A 64 47.14 -5.72 -35.81
CA LEU A 64 47.34 -4.45 -36.57
C LEU A 64 46.57 -4.15 -37.89
N THR A 65 45.96 -2.96 -37.87
CA THR A 65 45.76 -1.95 -38.95
C THR A 65 44.60 -2.04 -39.97
N ARG A 66 43.52 -1.30 -39.65
CA ARG A 66 42.82 -0.24 -40.42
C ARG A 66 42.76 -0.31 -41.98
N LYS A 67 41.64 -0.79 -42.55
CA LYS A 67 40.70 -0.06 -43.46
C LYS A 67 39.79 -1.01 -44.30
N VAL A 68 38.47 -0.83 -44.13
CA VAL A 68 37.44 -0.59 -45.18
C VAL A 68 37.03 -1.70 -46.18
N LEU A 69 35.73 -2.08 -46.11
CA LEU A 69 34.80 -2.67 -47.12
C LEU A 69 35.15 -4.10 -47.62
N THR A 70 34.27 -5.10 -47.73
CA THR A 70 32.88 -5.12 -48.20
C THR A 70 32.30 -6.54 -47.99
N ASN A 71 30.99 -6.64 -47.75
CA ASN A 71 30.10 -7.79 -48.02
C ASN A 71 30.46 -9.20 -47.53
N ALA A 72 29.98 -9.54 -46.33
CA ALA A 72 29.52 -10.89 -46.00
C ALA A 72 28.14 -10.80 -45.32
N LYS A 73 27.13 -10.45 -46.11
CA LYS A 73 25.72 -10.68 -45.78
C LYS A 73 25.43 -12.15 -46.09
N LEU A 74 24.59 -12.78 -45.28
CA LEU A 74 23.99 -14.13 -45.42
C LEU A 74 24.64 -15.26 -44.59
N ALA A 75 24.70 -15.12 -43.25
CA ALA A 75 24.68 -16.27 -42.33
C ALA A 75 24.31 -15.93 -40.86
N GLN A 76 23.65 -14.82 -40.57
CA GLN A 76 23.26 -14.44 -39.18
C GLN A 76 21.75 -14.19 -38.99
N ILE A 77 20.92 -14.71 -39.89
CA ILE A 77 19.46 -14.73 -39.71
C ILE A 77 19.09 -16.17 -39.36
N SER A 78 19.18 -16.56 -38.08
CA SER A 78 18.40 -17.69 -37.52
C SER A 78 18.52 -17.88 -35.99
N THR A 79 19.34 -17.11 -35.28
CA THR A 79 19.52 -17.30 -33.83
C THR A 79 18.98 -16.17 -32.96
N THR A 80 18.92 -14.93 -33.47
CA THR A 80 18.40 -13.77 -32.73
C THR A 80 16.86 -13.71 -32.70
N GLU A 81 16.17 -14.17 -33.76
CA GLU A 81 14.69 -14.20 -33.77
C GLU A 81 14.13 -15.24 -32.79
N ARG A 82 14.79 -16.40 -32.62
CA ARG A 82 14.36 -17.43 -31.66
C ARG A 82 14.60 -17.07 -30.19
N ILE A 83 15.65 -16.30 -29.91
CA ILE A 83 15.88 -15.78 -28.54
C ILE A 83 14.89 -14.63 -28.26
N GLY A 84 14.54 -13.83 -29.28
CA GLY A 84 13.45 -12.86 -29.23
C GLY A 84 12.11 -13.50 -28.89
N GLU A 85 11.64 -14.49 -29.66
CA GLU A 85 10.34 -15.13 -29.40
C GLU A 85 10.27 -15.87 -28.05
N THR A 86 11.39 -16.38 -27.53
CA THR A 86 11.40 -17.05 -26.22
C THR A 86 11.41 -16.04 -25.05
N LEU A 87 12.08 -14.88 -25.20
CA LEU A 87 12.07 -13.82 -24.19
C LEU A 87 10.80 -12.94 -24.23
N TYR A 88 10.12 -12.84 -25.38
CA TYR A 88 8.79 -12.22 -25.49
C TYR A 88 7.64 -13.10 -24.98
N SER A 89 7.92 -14.33 -24.53
CA SER A 89 6.90 -15.25 -23.99
C SER A 89 6.69 -15.14 -22.47
N VAL A 90 7.46 -14.29 -21.77
CA VAL A 90 7.14 -13.88 -20.39
C VAL A 90 6.51 -12.49 -20.47
N GLY A 91 5.23 -12.47 -20.87
CA GLY A 91 4.47 -11.23 -21.08
C GLY A 91 4.41 -10.40 -19.80
N TYR A 92 5.11 -9.26 -19.80
CA TYR A 92 4.94 -8.20 -18.81
C TYR A 92 3.71 -7.37 -19.23
N GLU A 93 2.51 -7.82 -18.89
CA GLU A 93 1.26 -7.15 -19.27
C GLU A 93 0.88 -6.11 -18.21
N MET A 94 1.43 -4.89 -18.37
CA MET A 94 0.92 -3.71 -17.68
C MET A 94 -0.59 -3.59 -17.91
N ILE A 95 -1.39 -3.42 -16.85
CA ILE A 95 -2.82 -3.17 -17.05
C ILE A 95 -3.00 -1.72 -17.50
N ASP A 96 -3.35 -1.59 -18.78
CA ASP A 96 -3.62 -0.31 -19.42
C ASP A 96 -4.78 0.43 -18.74
N LEU A 97 -4.66 1.76 -18.63
CA LEU A 97 -5.60 2.59 -17.90
C LEU A 97 -6.98 2.64 -18.58
N ASP A 98 -7.06 2.54 -19.90
CA ASP A 98 -8.36 2.54 -20.60
C ASP A 98 -9.11 1.23 -20.35
N THR A 99 -8.38 0.11 -20.24
CA THR A 99 -8.96 -1.18 -19.80
C THR A 99 -9.55 -1.07 -18.39
N ILE A 100 -8.82 -0.41 -17.48
CA ILE A 100 -9.30 -0.14 -16.11
C ILE A 100 -10.55 0.73 -16.12
N ARG A 101 -10.55 1.82 -16.90
CA ARG A 101 -11.70 2.73 -17.02
C ARG A 101 -12.94 2.01 -17.55
N GLU A 102 -12.79 1.18 -18.57
CA GLU A 102 -13.90 0.41 -19.13
C GLU A 102 -14.47 -0.57 -18.11
N ALA A 103 -13.60 -1.27 -17.36
CA ALA A 103 -14.04 -2.15 -16.28
C ALA A 103 -14.78 -1.36 -15.18
N ASN A 104 -14.25 -0.21 -14.78
CA ASN A 104 -14.79 0.62 -13.71
C ASN A 104 -16.20 1.16 -14.04
N ARG A 105 -16.51 1.43 -15.32
CA ARG A 105 -17.85 1.87 -15.76
C ARG A 105 -18.96 0.87 -15.41
N GLN A 106 -18.62 -0.41 -15.26
CA GLN A 106 -19.56 -1.46 -14.83
C GLN A 106 -19.89 -1.37 -13.34
N GLY A 107 -19.20 -0.50 -12.59
CA GLY A 107 -19.36 -0.27 -11.16
C GLY A 107 -20.76 0.14 -10.73
N LYS A 108 -21.62 0.61 -11.65
CA LYS A 108 -23.01 0.98 -11.33
C LYS A 108 -23.86 -0.20 -10.87
N SER A 109 -23.44 -1.42 -11.21
CA SER A 109 -24.01 -2.67 -10.70
C SER A 109 -23.73 -2.90 -9.21
N LEU A 110 -22.69 -2.28 -8.65
CA LEU A 110 -22.36 -2.33 -7.23
C LEU A 110 -23.18 -1.26 -6.51
N SER A 111 -24.15 -1.69 -5.71
CA SER A 111 -25.01 -0.78 -4.95
C SER A 111 -24.84 -0.93 -3.44
N GLY A 112 -24.93 0.18 -2.72
CA GLY A 112 -24.96 0.16 -1.25
C GLY A 112 -23.62 -0.17 -0.60
N LEU A 113 -22.50 -0.03 -1.31
CA LEU A 113 -21.18 -0.32 -0.76
C LEU A 113 -20.87 0.58 0.44
N VAL A 114 -20.44 -0.01 1.55
CA VAL A 114 -19.93 0.71 2.72
C VAL A 114 -18.40 0.63 2.74
N CYS A 115 -17.74 1.78 2.54
CA CYS A 115 -16.29 1.89 2.40
C CYS A 115 -15.67 2.76 3.51
N VAL A 116 -14.58 2.30 4.11
CA VAL A 116 -13.84 3.04 5.15
C VAL A 116 -12.47 3.44 4.60
N PHE A 117 -12.18 4.74 4.55
CA PHE A 117 -10.95 5.29 3.99
C PHE A 117 -10.08 5.90 5.09
N ILE A 118 -9.06 5.16 5.52
CA ILE A 118 -8.07 5.63 6.48
C ILE A 118 -6.99 6.41 5.74
N GLY A 119 -6.95 7.73 5.97
CA GLY A 119 -6.15 8.66 5.17
C GLY A 119 -6.93 9.24 3.97
N GLY A 120 -8.26 9.32 4.05
CA GLY A 120 -9.12 9.79 2.95
C GLY A 120 -9.23 11.31 2.78
N THR A 121 -8.49 12.12 3.54
CA THR A 121 -8.58 13.60 3.49
C THR A 121 -7.66 14.24 2.44
N GLY A 122 -7.06 13.44 1.55
CA GLY A 122 -6.14 13.94 0.53
C GLY A 122 -5.48 12.82 -0.27
N GLY A 123 -4.91 13.17 -1.42
CA GLY A 123 -4.07 12.26 -2.21
C GLY A 123 -4.82 11.01 -2.68
N ILE A 124 -4.18 9.84 -2.53
CA ILE A 124 -4.69 8.55 -3.01
C ILE A 124 -6.03 8.19 -2.36
N GLY A 125 -6.18 8.40 -1.05
CA GLY A 125 -7.41 8.06 -0.33
C GLY A 125 -8.61 8.90 -0.76
N GLU A 126 -8.42 10.21 -0.93
CA GLU A 126 -9.46 11.09 -1.47
C GLU A 126 -9.84 10.70 -2.91
N SER A 127 -8.84 10.45 -3.75
CA SER A 127 -9.06 10.09 -5.15
C SER A 127 -9.83 8.78 -5.31
N THR A 128 -9.44 7.76 -4.54
CA THR A 128 -10.11 6.45 -4.54
C THR A 128 -11.55 6.57 -4.02
N ALA A 129 -11.80 7.40 -2.99
CA ALA A 129 -13.15 7.64 -2.49
C ALA A 129 -14.03 8.34 -3.54
N LYS A 130 -13.47 9.31 -4.28
CA LYS A 130 -14.18 9.97 -5.39
C LYS A 130 -14.53 8.98 -6.49
N GLU A 131 -13.62 8.09 -6.84
CA GLU A 131 -13.87 7.07 -7.86
C GLU A 131 -14.97 6.10 -7.43
N VAL A 132 -14.97 5.63 -6.17
CA VAL A 132 -16.08 4.83 -5.62
C VAL A 132 -17.41 5.56 -5.75
N PHE A 133 -17.46 6.85 -5.40
CA PHE A 133 -18.69 7.65 -5.50
C PHE A 133 -19.15 7.86 -6.94
N LEU A 134 -18.20 8.06 -7.85
CA LEU A 134 -18.48 8.24 -9.26
C LEU A 134 -19.03 6.95 -9.89
N GLN A 135 -18.42 5.81 -9.62
CA GLN A 135 -18.68 4.58 -10.36
C GLN A 135 -19.83 3.75 -9.79
N THR A 136 -20.14 3.87 -8.50
CA THR A 136 -21.12 2.98 -7.83
C THR A 136 -22.47 3.66 -7.59
N THR A 137 -23.44 2.89 -7.06
CA THR A 137 -24.81 3.36 -6.80
C THR A 137 -25.09 3.40 -5.30
N LYS A 138 -25.49 4.55 -4.75
CA LYS A 138 -25.76 4.73 -3.30
C LYS A 138 -24.59 4.28 -2.39
N PRO A 139 -23.33 4.64 -2.68
CA PRO A 139 -22.23 4.27 -1.79
C PRO A 139 -22.31 5.04 -0.47
N LYS A 140 -21.76 4.43 0.58
CA LYS A 140 -21.51 5.07 1.86
C LYS A 140 -20.01 5.08 2.14
N ALA A 141 -19.46 6.23 2.53
CA ALA A 141 -18.04 6.35 2.91
C ALA A 141 -17.82 6.96 4.29
N TYR A 142 -16.86 6.38 5.01
CA TYR A 142 -16.26 6.95 6.21
C TYR A 142 -14.85 7.44 5.89
N ILE A 143 -14.67 8.76 5.90
CA ILE A 143 -13.39 9.43 5.65
C ILE A 143 -12.72 9.67 7.00
N VAL A 144 -11.57 9.05 7.23
CA VAL A 144 -10.82 9.19 8.48
C VAL A 144 -9.53 9.96 8.24
N GLY A 145 -9.31 11.01 9.04
CA GLY A 145 -8.09 11.81 8.98
C GLY A 145 -8.06 12.93 10.01
N ARG A 146 -6.97 13.69 10.02
CA ARG A 146 -6.67 14.66 11.09
C ARG A 146 -7.19 16.06 10.82
N ASN A 147 -7.27 16.43 9.53
CA ASN A 147 -7.58 17.79 9.10
C ASN A 147 -9.10 17.94 8.89
N ALA A 148 -9.75 18.68 9.78
CA ALA A 148 -11.20 18.89 9.74
C ALA A 148 -11.67 19.60 8.47
N THR A 149 -10.96 20.65 8.05
CA THR A 149 -11.31 21.42 6.85
C THR A 149 -11.27 20.53 5.61
N ARG A 150 -10.18 19.80 5.40
CA ARG A 150 -10.06 18.85 4.28
C ARG A 150 -11.08 17.73 4.35
N GLY A 151 -11.36 17.21 5.55
CA GLY A 151 -12.39 16.20 5.76
C GLY A 151 -13.77 16.67 5.29
N SER A 152 -14.17 17.87 5.70
CA SER A 152 -15.44 18.47 5.29
C SER A 152 -15.51 18.75 3.78
N GLU A 153 -14.43 19.25 3.18
CA GLU A 153 -14.33 19.47 1.73
C GLU A 153 -14.52 18.17 0.94
N VAL A 154 -13.85 17.08 1.37
CA VAL A 154 -13.99 15.77 0.72
C VAL A 154 -15.43 15.26 0.86
N VAL A 155 -16.03 15.31 2.06
CA VAL A 155 -17.42 14.89 2.25
C VAL A 155 -18.39 15.65 1.35
N GLN A 156 -18.22 16.96 1.22
CA GLN A 156 -19.05 17.78 0.33
C GLN A 156 -18.87 17.39 -1.14
N ALA A 157 -17.63 17.19 -1.58
CA ALA A 157 -17.34 16.75 -2.94
C ALA A 157 -17.99 15.40 -3.25
N LEU A 158 -17.86 14.41 -2.35
CA LEU A 158 -18.44 13.08 -2.52
C LEU A 158 -19.97 13.15 -2.65
N LYS A 159 -20.65 13.86 -1.74
CA LYS A 159 -22.11 14.06 -1.81
C LYS A 159 -22.57 14.77 -3.08
N SER A 160 -21.72 15.64 -3.63
CA SER A 160 -22.02 16.34 -4.90
C SER A 160 -21.87 15.41 -6.10
N THR A 161 -20.89 14.49 -6.06
CA THR A 161 -20.68 13.46 -7.10
C THR A 161 -21.78 12.40 -7.10
N ASN A 162 -22.28 12.00 -5.93
CA ASN A 162 -23.35 11.01 -5.80
C ASN A 162 -24.39 11.48 -4.76
N PRO A 163 -25.45 12.18 -5.19
CA PRO A 163 -26.46 12.72 -4.28
C PRO A 163 -27.25 11.69 -3.48
N GLU A 164 -27.30 10.44 -3.96
CA GLU A 164 -27.91 9.32 -3.25
C GLU A 164 -26.92 8.57 -2.34
N GLY A 165 -25.64 8.93 -2.38
CA GLY A 165 -24.59 8.40 -1.52
C GLY A 165 -24.46 9.17 -0.20
N GLU A 166 -23.85 8.52 0.78
CA GLU A 166 -23.65 9.05 2.13
C GLU A 166 -22.16 9.17 2.46
N ALA A 167 -21.70 10.32 2.92
CA ALA A 167 -20.31 10.49 3.33
C ALA A 167 -20.22 11.12 4.74
N TYR A 168 -19.36 10.53 5.56
CA TYR A 168 -19.11 10.92 6.95
C TYR A 168 -17.62 11.17 7.16
N PHE A 169 -17.28 12.22 7.91
CA PHE A 169 -15.91 12.50 8.30
C PHE A 169 -15.70 12.18 9.78
N LEU A 170 -14.69 11.38 10.10
CA LEU A 170 -14.28 11.03 11.45
C LEU A 170 -12.89 11.63 11.72
N GLN A 171 -12.86 12.74 12.46
CA GLN A 171 -11.62 13.46 12.76
C GLN A 171 -10.80 12.75 13.84
N LYS A 172 -9.76 12.01 13.43
CA LYS A 172 -8.86 11.31 14.36
C LYS A 172 -7.43 11.25 13.84
N ASN A 173 -6.48 11.22 14.78
CA ASN A 173 -5.08 10.92 14.49
C ASN A 173 -4.81 9.44 14.77
N ILE A 174 -4.38 8.70 13.74
CA ILE A 174 -4.23 7.25 13.81
C ILE A 174 -2.86 6.81 14.32
N ASP A 175 -2.02 7.75 14.75
CA ASP A 175 -0.74 7.45 15.41
C ASP A 175 -0.90 6.98 16.87
N LEU A 176 -2.13 6.78 17.34
CA LEU A 176 -2.46 6.27 18.67
C LEU A 176 -3.51 5.17 18.54
N PHE A 177 -3.29 4.02 19.18
CA PHE A 177 -4.24 2.90 19.09
C PHE A 177 -5.60 3.22 19.71
N GLN A 178 -5.66 4.08 20.73
CA GLN A 178 -6.94 4.51 21.29
C GLN A 178 -7.82 5.19 20.24
N ASN A 179 -7.25 6.08 19.42
CA ASN A 179 -8.00 6.74 18.38
C ASN A 179 -8.47 5.76 17.31
N VAL A 180 -7.67 4.74 16.97
CA VAL A 180 -8.07 3.65 16.06
C VAL A 180 -9.28 2.90 16.63
N ASP A 181 -9.23 2.50 17.90
CA ASP A 181 -10.31 1.77 18.56
C ASP A 181 -11.60 2.60 18.63
N GLU A 182 -11.50 3.90 18.91
CA GLU A 182 -12.65 4.82 18.93
C GLU A 182 -13.30 4.98 17.56
N VAL A 183 -12.51 5.08 16.48
CA VAL A 183 -13.02 5.10 15.10
C VAL A 183 -13.74 3.79 14.78
N CYS A 184 -13.13 2.66 15.10
CA CYS A 184 -13.74 1.36 14.86
C CYS A 184 -15.06 1.24 15.61
N ALA A 185 -15.10 1.59 16.90
CA ALA A 185 -16.31 1.54 17.71
C ALA A 185 -17.44 2.43 17.14
N GLU A 186 -17.11 3.60 16.59
CA GLU A 186 -18.10 4.46 15.92
C GLU A 186 -18.65 3.84 14.64
N ILE A 187 -17.80 3.23 13.81
CA ILE A 187 -18.23 2.54 12.58
C ILE A 187 -19.15 1.37 12.94
N LYS A 188 -18.77 0.55 13.93
CA LYS A 188 -19.57 -0.61 14.39
C LYS A 188 -20.94 -0.23 14.95
N ARG A 189 -21.06 0.95 15.55
CA ARG A 189 -22.37 1.47 16.01
C ARG A 189 -23.30 1.81 14.86
N ARG A 190 -22.75 2.14 13.69
CA ARG A 190 -23.51 2.63 12.53
C ARG A 190 -23.75 1.57 11.47
N GLU A 191 -22.82 0.63 11.33
CA GLU A 191 -22.80 -0.33 10.24
C GLU A 191 -22.72 -1.76 10.77
N LEU A 192 -23.63 -2.60 10.30
CA LEU A 192 -23.61 -4.04 10.57
C LEU A 192 -22.60 -4.79 9.71
N LYS A 193 -22.17 -4.19 8.60
CA LYS A 193 -21.21 -4.73 7.65
C LYS A 193 -20.45 -3.61 6.95
N ILE A 194 -19.23 -3.90 6.51
CA ILE A 194 -18.46 -3.02 5.62
C ILE A 194 -17.94 -3.83 4.44
N ASN A 195 -17.89 -3.21 3.26
CA ASN A 195 -17.47 -3.90 2.03
C ASN A 195 -16.00 -3.66 1.70
N CYS A 196 -15.46 -2.51 2.07
CA CYS A 196 -14.07 -2.14 1.78
C CYS A 196 -13.43 -1.38 2.94
N LEU A 197 -12.25 -1.83 3.36
CA LEU A 197 -11.35 -1.09 4.24
C LEU A 197 -10.10 -0.69 3.45
N PHE A 198 -9.95 0.62 3.21
CA PHE A 198 -8.85 1.19 2.42
C PHE A 198 -7.88 1.97 3.31
N LEU A 199 -6.65 1.49 3.42
CA LEU A 199 -5.65 1.91 4.40
C LEU A 199 -4.45 2.55 3.70
N THR A 200 -4.48 3.87 3.51
CA THR A 200 -3.46 4.61 2.74
C THR A 200 -2.75 5.69 3.55
N ALA A 201 -3.15 5.94 4.79
CA ALA A 201 -2.53 6.96 5.62
C ALA A 201 -1.01 6.73 5.74
N GLY A 202 -0.27 7.83 5.59
CA GLY A 202 1.19 7.83 5.56
C GLY A 202 1.74 9.24 5.49
N TYR A 203 3.00 9.40 5.85
CA TYR A 203 3.74 10.66 5.73
C TYR A 203 5.23 10.38 5.59
N MET A 204 5.95 11.37 5.05
CA MET A 204 7.40 11.37 4.97
C MET A 204 7.98 12.26 6.08
N THR A 205 9.02 11.75 6.73
CA THR A 205 9.82 12.47 7.72
C THR A 205 11.28 12.10 7.52
N VAL A 206 12.17 13.00 7.90
CA VAL A 206 13.61 12.75 7.97
C VAL A 206 14.13 12.66 9.42
N ASN A 207 13.22 12.76 10.38
CA ASN A 207 13.55 12.58 11.79
C ASN A 207 13.84 11.10 12.06
N GLY A 208 14.69 10.84 13.05
CA GLY A 208 14.90 9.49 13.58
C GLY A 208 13.67 8.95 14.30
N ARG A 209 13.88 7.90 15.10
CA ARG A 209 12.80 7.25 15.87
C ARG A 209 12.04 8.27 16.71
N ASP A 210 10.72 8.24 16.62
CA ASP A 210 9.83 9.20 17.26
C ASP A 210 8.67 8.46 17.94
N GLU A 211 8.73 8.30 19.26
CA GLU A 211 7.85 7.39 19.96
C GLU A 211 6.46 7.97 20.27
N THR A 212 5.47 7.08 20.21
CA THR A 212 4.10 7.29 20.69
C THR A 212 4.00 7.01 22.18
N SER A 213 2.85 7.31 22.79
CA SER A 213 2.61 6.93 24.18
C SER A 213 2.69 5.42 24.41
N ASP A 214 2.49 4.62 23.37
CA ASP A 214 2.58 3.16 23.41
C ASP A 214 4.04 2.64 23.29
N GLY A 215 5.04 3.51 23.17
CA GLY A 215 6.46 3.14 23.08
C GLY A 215 6.90 2.67 21.69
N LEU A 216 6.06 2.86 20.68
CA LEU A 216 6.33 2.51 19.29
C LEU A 216 6.69 3.73 18.47
N ASP A 217 7.56 3.57 17.49
CA ASP A 217 7.83 4.59 16.50
C ASP A 217 6.55 5.00 15.75
N ARG A 218 6.31 6.32 15.65
CA ARG A 218 5.12 6.92 15.07
C ARG A 218 4.95 6.58 13.59
N LYS A 219 6.04 6.47 12.83
CA LYS A 219 5.97 6.09 11.42
C LYS A 219 5.57 4.63 11.27
N MET A 220 6.11 3.74 12.09
CA MET A 220 5.68 2.34 12.11
C MET A 220 4.22 2.19 12.54
N VAL A 221 3.75 3.00 13.51
CA VAL A 221 2.33 2.99 13.90
C VAL A 221 1.44 3.38 12.73
N VAL A 222 1.75 4.46 12.02
CA VAL A 222 0.94 4.90 10.87
C VAL A 222 1.02 3.93 9.68
N ASN A 223 2.21 3.40 9.38
CA ASN A 223 2.44 2.59 8.18
C ASN A 223 2.10 1.11 8.35
N TYR A 224 2.09 0.58 9.57
CA TYR A 224 1.84 -0.85 9.82
C TYR A 224 0.85 -1.08 10.97
N TYR A 225 1.20 -0.74 12.21
CA TYR A 225 0.44 -1.22 13.37
C TYR A 225 -1.00 -0.71 13.42
N SER A 226 -1.24 0.57 13.11
CA SER A 226 -2.61 1.11 13.05
C SER A 226 -3.44 0.44 11.97
N ARG A 227 -2.83 0.05 10.84
CA ARG A 227 -3.49 -0.63 9.74
C ARG A 227 -3.94 -2.02 10.16
N MET A 228 -3.04 -2.79 10.77
CA MET A 228 -3.36 -4.10 11.32
C MET A 228 -4.43 -3.99 12.42
N ARG A 229 -4.36 -2.97 13.28
CA ARG A 229 -5.36 -2.70 14.33
C ARG A 229 -6.75 -2.40 13.73
N PHE A 230 -6.83 -1.56 12.69
CA PHE A 230 -8.08 -1.30 11.97
C PHE A 230 -8.67 -2.57 11.34
N ILE A 231 -7.83 -3.37 10.69
CA ILE A 231 -8.25 -4.63 10.06
C ILE A 231 -8.83 -5.55 11.12
N MET A 232 -8.05 -5.89 12.15
CA MET A 232 -8.49 -6.80 13.22
C MET A 232 -9.77 -6.33 13.90
N ASN A 233 -9.87 -5.03 14.19
CA ASN A 233 -11.06 -4.49 14.81
C ASN A 233 -12.28 -4.54 13.88
N LEU A 234 -12.14 -4.35 12.56
CA LEU A 234 -13.27 -4.30 11.62
C LEU A 234 -13.52 -5.61 10.86
N MET A 235 -12.76 -6.67 11.15
CA MET A 235 -12.96 -7.99 10.54
C MET A 235 -14.36 -8.57 10.75
N PRO A 236 -15.04 -8.40 11.90
CA PRO A 236 -16.41 -8.89 12.06
C PRO A 236 -17.37 -8.29 11.01
N GLU A 237 -17.26 -6.99 10.73
CA GLU A 237 -18.12 -6.29 9.78
C GLU A 237 -17.76 -6.63 8.32
N LEU A 238 -16.47 -6.86 8.03
CA LEU A 238 -16.01 -7.38 6.73
C LEU A 238 -16.49 -8.82 6.49
N THR A 239 -16.49 -9.64 7.53
CA THR A 239 -16.95 -11.03 7.48
C THR A 239 -18.47 -11.06 7.24
N ALA A 240 -19.23 -10.20 7.92
CA ALA A 240 -20.67 -10.07 7.70
C ALA A 240 -21.01 -9.70 6.25
N ALA A 241 -20.22 -8.84 5.59
CA ALA A 241 -20.39 -8.57 4.16
C ALA A 241 -20.11 -9.82 3.30
N SER A 242 -19.02 -10.54 3.60
CA SER A 242 -18.67 -11.78 2.88
C SER A 242 -19.75 -12.86 3.01
N GLU A 243 -20.27 -13.08 4.21
CA GLU A 243 -21.32 -14.06 4.51
C GLU A 243 -22.66 -13.69 3.86
N ALA A 244 -22.92 -12.39 3.68
CA ALA A 244 -24.06 -11.89 2.91
C ALA A 244 -23.90 -12.07 1.39
N GLY A 245 -22.78 -12.64 0.92
CA GLY A 245 -22.48 -12.77 -0.50
C GLY A 245 -22.17 -11.43 -1.16
N GLU A 246 -21.59 -10.48 -0.42
CA GLU A 246 -21.21 -9.17 -0.91
C GLU A 246 -19.70 -8.99 -1.01
N LEU A 247 -19.29 -7.89 -1.65
CA LEU A 247 -17.89 -7.50 -1.73
C LEU A 247 -17.31 -7.34 -0.31
N SER A 248 -16.19 -8.00 -0.04
CA SER A 248 -15.40 -7.87 1.18
C SER A 248 -13.92 -7.75 0.83
N ARG A 249 -13.34 -6.57 1.08
CA ARG A 249 -12.02 -6.16 0.61
C ARG A 249 -11.25 -5.38 1.66
N VAL A 250 -9.96 -5.69 1.79
CA VAL A 250 -8.99 -4.90 2.54
C VAL A 250 -7.84 -4.55 1.61
N LEU A 251 -7.60 -3.26 1.41
CA LEU A 251 -6.44 -2.78 0.67
C LEU A 251 -5.59 -1.92 1.57
N THR A 252 -4.31 -2.27 1.71
CA THR A 252 -3.31 -1.43 2.35
C THR A 252 -2.33 -0.88 1.32
N VAL A 253 -2.11 0.43 1.32
CA VAL A 253 -1.28 1.12 0.32
C VAL A 253 0.01 1.58 0.96
N LEU A 254 1.13 1.01 0.52
CA LEU A 254 2.49 1.45 0.89
C LEU A 254 3.46 1.16 -0.26
N ALA A 255 4.28 0.12 -0.17
CA ALA A 255 5.41 -0.12 -1.05
C ALA A 255 5.67 -1.62 -1.22
N ALA A 256 4.62 -2.37 -1.56
CA ALA A 256 4.73 -3.77 -1.98
C ALA A 256 5.76 -3.91 -3.11
N GLY A 257 6.55 -4.99 -3.12
CA GLY A 257 7.62 -5.18 -4.10
C GLY A 257 8.89 -4.39 -3.80
N SER A 258 8.96 -3.68 -2.66
CA SER A 258 10.16 -2.99 -2.17
C SER A 258 10.65 -3.63 -0.87
N GLU A 259 10.61 -4.96 -0.80
CA GLU A 259 11.08 -5.73 0.34
C GLU A 259 12.57 -5.47 0.59
N GLY A 260 12.97 -5.53 1.86
CA GLY A 260 14.36 -5.29 2.25
C GLY A 260 14.70 -6.06 3.51
N GLU A 261 15.95 -5.93 3.96
CA GLU A 261 16.41 -6.62 5.16
C GLU A 261 15.66 -6.14 6.41
N VAL A 262 15.08 -7.08 7.16
CA VAL A 262 14.47 -6.86 8.46
C VAL A 262 15.28 -7.51 9.58
N HIS A 263 15.21 -6.91 10.77
CA HIS A 263 15.80 -7.39 12.01
C HIS A 263 14.79 -8.30 12.74
N PRO A 264 14.92 -9.63 12.68
CA PRO A 264 13.89 -10.54 13.20
C PRO A 264 13.66 -10.42 14.69
N ASP A 265 14.68 -10.01 15.45
CA ASP A 265 14.65 -9.90 16.92
C ASP A 265 14.37 -8.47 17.42
N ASP A 266 14.09 -7.54 16.50
CA ASP A 266 13.81 -6.13 16.77
C ASP A 266 12.72 -5.61 15.81
N LEU A 267 11.60 -6.34 15.73
CA LEU A 267 10.51 -6.08 14.77
C LEU A 267 9.87 -4.70 14.93
N ASP A 268 9.86 -4.13 16.13
CA ASP A 268 9.42 -2.76 16.42
C ASP A 268 10.54 -1.72 16.30
N LEU A 269 11.72 -2.13 15.82
CA LEU A 269 12.91 -1.32 15.55
C LEU A 269 13.38 -0.46 16.73
N LYS A 270 13.28 -0.99 17.95
CA LYS A 270 13.67 -0.24 19.14
C LYS A 270 15.16 0.07 19.15
N ASN A 271 15.99 -0.82 18.63
CA ASN A 271 17.45 -0.72 18.67
C ASN A 271 18.06 -0.41 17.30
N ASN A 272 17.43 -0.83 16.22
CA ASN A 272 17.97 -0.77 14.86
C ASN A 272 17.22 0.23 13.96
N PHE A 273 16.67 1.30 14.54
CA PHE A 273 15.89 2.26 13.76
C PHE A 273 16.77 3.04 12.75
N SER A 274 16.38 2.96 11.49
CA SER A 274 16.72 3.91 10.43
C SER A 274 15.47 4.11 9.56
N LEU A 275 15.42 5.19 8.76
CA LEU A 275 14.29 5.41 7.85
C LEU A 275 14.14 4.27 6.83
N HIS A 276 15.27 3.72 6.38
CA HIS A 276 15.32 2.57 5.49
C HIS A 276 14.79 1.31 6.17
N ASN A 277 15.31 0.96 7.36
CA ASN A 277 14.85 -0.21 8.11
C ASN A 277 13.36 -0.09 8.46
N CYS A 278 12.89 1.11 8.81
CA CYS A 278 11.48 1.38 9.07
C CYS A 278 10.61 1.07 7.85
N LEU A 279 11.02 1.51 6.65
CA LEU A 279 10.28 1.18 5.42
C LEU A 279 10.32 -0.33 5.14
N ALA A 280 11.50 -0.95 5.15
CA ALA A 280 11.67 -2.38 4.89
C ALA A 280 10.81 -3.25 5.84
N HIS A 281 10.85 -2.95 7.15
CA HIS A 281 10.00 -3.62 8.14
C HIS A 281 8.52 -3.42 7.84
N CYS A 282 8.07 -2.19 7.57
CA CYS A 282 6.65 -1.95 7.29
C CYS A 282 6.17 -2.66 6.02
N VAL A 283 7.01 -2.80 5.00
CA VAL A 283 6.70 -3.52 3.76
C VAL A 283 6.58 -5.01 4.04
N VAL A 284 7.67 -5.64 4.49
CA VAL A 284 7.71 -7.10 4.74
C VAL A 284 6.63 -7.51 5.74
N MET A 285 6.46 -6.76 6.83
CA MET A 285 5.42 -7.07 7.80
C MET A 285 4.00 -6.94 7.21
N SER A 286 3.77 -6.00 6.29
CA SER A 286 2.48 -5.87 5.59
C SER A 286 2.24 -7.01 4.61
N ASP A 287 3.27 -7.50 3.92
CA ASP A 287 3.18 -8.64 3.00
C ASP A 287 2.77 -9.91 3.73
N PHE A 288 3.47 -10.24 4.83
CA PHE A 288 3.13 -11.38 5.68
C PHE A 288 1.77 -11.20 6.38
N MET A 289 1.40 -9.95 6.72
CA MET A 289 0.08 -9.65 7.30
C MET A 289 -1.05 -10.01 6.34
N VAL A 290 -1.00 -9.59 5.07
CA VAL A 290 -2.08 -9.91 4.11
C VAL A 290 -2.19 -11.41 3.84
N ASP A 291 -1.06 -12.11 3.79
CA ASP A 291 -1.02 -13.58 3.63
C ASP A 291 -1.70 -14.30 4.80
N GLU A 292 -1.29 -13.98 6.03
CA GLU A 292 -1.84 -14.57 7.26
C GLU A 292 -3.35 -14.26 7.42
N LEU A 293 -3.75 -13.03 7.13
CA LEU A 293 -5.16 -12.62 7.19
C LEU A 293 -6.02 -13.36 6.16
N SER A 294 -5.54 -13.56 4.94
CA SER A 294 -6.30 -14.29 3.92
C SER A 294 -6.54 -15.75 4.30
N SER A 295 -5.58 -16.37 5.00
CA SER A 295 -5.71 -17.73 5.52
C SER A 295 -6.76 -17.81 6.64
N ARG A 296 -6.81 -16.79 7.51
CA ARG A 296 -7.78 -16.72 8.63
C ARG A 296 -9.19 -16.33 8.17
N TYR A 297 -9.29 -15.47 7.17
CA TYR A 297 -10.54 -14.89 6.68
C TYR A 297 -10.70 -15.11 5.18
N PRO A 298 -10.86 -16.36 4.72
CA PRO A 298 -10.79 -16.71 3.31
C PRO A 298 -11.95 -16.18 2.45
N GLY A 299 -12.97 -15.58 3.07
CA GLY A 299 -14.07 -14.88 2.39
C GLY A 299 -13.78 -13.39 2.09
N THR A 300 -12.69 -12.84 2.62
CA THR A 300 -12.24 -11.48 2.38
C THR A 300 -10.96 -11.51 1.54
N SER A 301 -10.83 -10.60 0.58
CA SER A 301 -9.60 -10.44 -0.20
C SER A 301 -8.75 -9.32 0.40
N PHE A 302 -7.45 -9.59 0.54
CA PHE A 302 -6.47 -8.70 1.14
C PHE A 302 -5.39 -8.35 0.12
N SER A 303 -5.07 -7.07 -0.02
CA SER A 303 -3.97 -6.64 -0.89
C SER A 303 -3.07 -5.63 -0.22
N HIS A 304 -1.76 -5.77 -0.43
CA HIS A 304 -0.77 -4.73 -0.20
C HIS A 304 -0.37 -4.14 -1.55
N SER A 305 -0.60 -2.84 -1.73
CA SER A 305 -0.46 -2.16 -3.01
C SER A 305 0.63 -1.09 -2.95
N TYR A 306 1.50 -1.07 -3.96
CA TYR A 306 2.38 0.05 -4.26
C TYR A 306 1.73 0.92 -5.33
N PRO A 307 1.44 2.21 -5.05
CA PRO A 307 0.72 3.06 -5.99
C PRO A 307 1.62 3.72 -7.03
N GLY A 308 2.93 3.42 -7.01
CA GLY A 308 3.95 4.17 -7.75
C GLY A 308 4.22 5.54 -7.14
N THR A 309 4.92 6.40 -7.87
CA THR A 309 5.16 7.78 -7.42
C THR A 309 3.96 8.65 -7.76
N VAL A 310 3.09 8.90 -6.79
CA VAL A 310 1.90 9.75 -6.96
C VAL A 310 2.13 11.15 -6.38
N LYS A 311 1.77 12.19 -7.12
CA LYS A 311 1.85 13.58 -6.63
C LYS A 311 0.82 13.82 -5.53
N THR A 312 1.25 13.72 -4.27
CA THR A 312 0.38 13.89 -3.10
C THR A 312 0.98 14.87 -2.07
N GLY A 313 0.26 15.08 -0.97
CA GLY A 313 0.76 15.82 0.20
C GLY A 313 1.70 15.03 1.11
N ILE A 314 2.21 13.85 0.69
CA ILE A 314 3.04 12.98 1.55
C ILE A 314 4.30 13.68 2.08
N VAL A 315 4.79 14.69 1.35
CA VAL A 315 6.00 15.47 1.65
C VAL A 315 5.73 16.75 2.44
N ASN A 316 4.48 17.00 2.85
CA ASN A 316 4.07 18.26 3.49
C ASN A 316 4.73 18.52 4.85
N GLN A 317 5.20 17.48 5.54
CA GLN A 317 5.90 17.62 6.83
C GLN A 317 7.39 17.94 6.68
N LEU A 318 7.94 17.87 5.45
CA LEU A 318 9.32 18.26 5.20
C LEU A 318 9.48 19.78 5.24
N THR A 319 10.60 20.24 5.78
CA THR A 319 10.93 21.67 5.90
C THR A 319 12.31 21.95 5.31
N GLY A 320 12.64 23.24 5.15
CA GLY A 320 13.97 23.70 4.76
C GLY A 320 14.49 23.14 3.43
N SER A 321 15.79 22.84 3.41
CA SER A 321 16.53 22.35 2.24
C SER A 321 16.03 20.98 1.74
N VAL A 322 15.59 20.11 2.64
CA VAL A 322 15.05 18.80 2.29
C VAL A 322 13.78 18.94 1.45
N ARG A 323 12.86 19.82 1.84
CA ARG A 323 11.66 20.11 1.04
C ARG A 323 12.00 20.65 -0.34
N LEU A 324 13.04 21.48 -0.44
CA LEU A 324 13.51 22.01 -1.72
C LEU A 324 14.07 20.88 -2.61
N ALA A 325 14.90 20.00 -2.06
CA ALA A 325 15.46 18.86 -2.78
C ALA A 325 14.36 17.94 -3.33
N VAL A 326 13.34 17.63 -2.54
CA VAL A 326 12.17 16.86 -3.01
C VAL A 326 11.42 17.56 -4.13
N LYS A 327 11.21 18.88 -4.05
CA LYS A 327 10.54 19.62 -5.12
C LYS A 327 11.34 19.57 -6.43
N VAL A 328 12.66 19.69 -6.35
CA VAL A 328 13.55 19.55 -7.52
C VAL A 328 13.47 18.14 -8.08
N MET A 329 13.53 17.12 -7.22
CA MET A 329 13.38 15.72 -7.61
C MET A 329 12.04 15.48 -8.32
N TYR A 330 10.93 15.99 -7.79
CA TYR A 330 9.61 15.89 -8.44
C TYR A 330 9.54 16.60 -9.79
N ALA A 331 10.24 17.74 -9.94
CA ALA A 331 10.30 18.42 -11.24
C ALA A 331 11.03 17.57 -12.29
N VAL A 332 12.14 16.92 -11.90
CA VAL A 332 12.91 16.02 -12.76
C VAL A 332 12.12 14.75 -13.09
N MET A 333 11.42 14.20 -12.09
CA MET A 333 10.67 12.95 -12.23
C MET A 333 9.28 13.13 -12.85
N SER A 334 8.85 14.35 -13.18
CA SER A 334 7.46 14.64 -13.59
C SER A 334 6.88 13.72 -14.68
N PRO A 335 7.64 13.24 -15.69
CA PRO A 335 7.10 12.31 -16.69
C PRO A 335 6.68 10.94 -16.13
N TRP A 336 7.27 10.52 -15.01
CA TRP A 336 7.01 9.22 -14.36
C TRP A 336 6.12 9.35 -13.12
N ILE A 337 5.65 10.57 -12.80
CA ILE A 337 4.75 10.80 -11.68
C ILE A 337 3.32 10.49 -12.14
N ILE A 338 2.71 9.52 -11.47
CA ILE A 338 1.34 9.10 -11.71
C ILE A 338 0.38 10.20 -11.23
N ASN A 339 -0.63 10.49 -12.05
CA ASN A 339 -1.70 11.40 -11.66
C ASN A 339 -2.49 10.80 -10.50
N VAL A 340 -2.84 11.62 -9.52
CA VAL A 340 -3.62 11.17 -8.37
C VAL A 340 -4.99 10.61 -8.80
N ALA A 341 -5.58 11.11 -9.89
CA ALA A 341 -6.81 10.58 -10.47
C ALA A 341 -6.62 9.14 -10.97
N ASP A 342 -5.61 8.91 -11.81
CA ASP A 342 -5.26 7.57 -12.32
C ASP A 342 -5.01 6.58 -11.17
N SER A 343 -4.35 7.03 -10.10
CA SER A 343 -4.20 6.21 -8.89
C SER A 343 -5.56 5.84 -8.29
N GLY A 344 -6.52 6.76 -8.19
CA GLY A 344 -7.87 6.47 -7.68
C GLY A 344 -8.62 5.45 -8.53
N GLU A 345 -8.54 5.58 -9.85
CA GLU A 345 -9.12 4.65 -10.83
C GLU A 345 -8.54 3.24 -10.69
N ARG A 346 -7.22 3.14 -10.57
CA ARG A 346 -6.50 1.87 -10.37
C ARG A 346 -6.87 1.19 -9.04
N HIS A 347 -6.97 1.95 -7.95
CA HIS A 347 -7.36 1.38 -6.66
C HIS A 347 -8.84 0.98 -6.63
N PHE A 348 -9.74 1.72 -7.29
CA PHE A 348 -11.13 1.28 -7.43
C PHE A 348 -11.23 -0.04 -8.21
N PHE A 349 -10.42 -0.22 -9.26
CA PHE A 349 -10.31 -1.49 -9.96
C PHE A 349 -9.80 -2.63 -9.05
N GLN A 350 -8.75 -2.37 -8.25
CA GLN A 350 -8.25 -3.35 -7.27
C GLN A 350 -9.30 -3.73 -6.21
N ILE A 351 -10.15 -2.79 -5.78
CA ILE A 351 -11.25 -3.04 -4.85
C ILE A 351 -12.35 -3.87 -5.50
N SER A 352 -12.81 -3.46 -6.69
CA SER A 352 -14.08 -3.92 -7.24
C SER A 352 -13.99 -5.16 -8.12
N ASN A 353 -12.84 -5.46 -8.72
CA ASN A 353 -12.73 -6.45 -9.79
C ASN A 353 -12.48 -7.89 -9.29
N LEU A 354 -13.03 -8.89 -10.00
CA LEU A 354 -12.79 -10.32 -9.77
C LEU A 354 -11.39 -10.79 -10.14
N ARG A 355 -10.52 -9.90 -10.62
CA ARG A 355 -9.09 -10.19 -10.79
C ARG A 355 -8.39 -10.47 -9.46
N TYR A 356 -8.85 -9.88 -8.35
CA TYR A 356 -8.29 -10.05 -7.00
C TYR A 356 -9.33 -10.67 -6.04
N PRO A 357 -9.83 -11.90 -6.31
CA PRO A 357 -10.90 -12.50 -5.53
C PRO A 357 -10.42 -12.93 -4.14
N ALA A 358 -11.34 -13.20 -3.22
CA ALA A 358 -10.97 -13.85 -1.96
C ALA A 358 -10.66 -15.33 -2.20
N ALA A 359 -10.03 -16.01 -1.23
CA ALA A 359 -9.62 -17.41 -1.36
C ALA A 359 -10.80 -18.37 -1.62
N LYS A 360 -11.98 -18.08 -1.07
CA LYS A 360 -13.23 -18.80 -1.31
C LYS A 360 -13.99 -18.34 -2.56
N GLY A 361 -13.32 -17.60 -3.45
CA GLY A 361 -13.98 -16.84 -4.50
C GLY A 361 -14.61 -15.57 -3.92
N GLY A 362 -15.28 -14.78 -4.76
CA GLY A 362 -15.93 -13.57 -4.27
C GLY A 362 -16.86 -12.94 -5.27
N VAL A 363 -17.50 -11.87 -4.81
CA VAL A 363 -18.30 -10.97 -5.64
C VAL A 363 -17.42 -9.83 -6.12
N GLY A 364 -17.71 -9.33 -7.32
CA GLY A 364 -16.98 -8.23 -7.94
C GLY A 364 -17.38 -8.06 -9.40
N LEU A 365 -16.81 -7.04 -10.03
CA LEU A 365 -16.93 -6.80 -11.46
C LEU A 365 -16.16 -7.86 -12.26
N PRO A 366 -16.63 -8.22 -13.47
CA PRO A 366 -15.97 -9.22 -14.29
C PRO A 366 -14.54 -8.81 -14.65
N ILE A 367 -13.70 -9.83 -14.83
CA ILE A 367 -12.31 -9.63 -15.28
C ILE A 367 -12.36 -9.12 -16.72
N PRO A 368 -11.66 -8.02 -17.07
CA PRO A 368 -11.57 -7.54 -18.44
C PRO A 368 -11.01 -8.60 -19.40
N GLU A 369 -11.39 -8.51 -20.67
CA GLU A 369 -10.86 -9.40 -21.71
C GLU A 369 -9.32 -9.31 -21.77
N GLY A 370 -8.68 -10.46 -21.97
CA GLY A 370 -7.21 -10.57 -21.99
C GLY A 370 -6.56 -10.73 -20.61
N LEU A 371 -7.26 -10.37 -19.52
CA LEU A 371 -6.73 -10.53 -18.16
C LEU A 371 -7.21 -11.84 -17.53
N SER A 372 -6.43 -12.32 -16.57
CA SER A 372 -6.74 -13.52 -15.76
C SER A 372 -6.88 -13.18 -14.27
N VAL A 373 -7.24 -14.16 -13.45
CA VAL A 373 -7.16 -14.02 -11.99
C VAL A 373 -5.70 -13.83 -11.58
N ALA A 374 -5.42 -12.84 -10.74
CA ALA A 374 -4.07 -12.55 -10.26
C ALA A 374 -3.51 -13.72 -9.43
N ARG A 375 -2.19 -13.94 -9.55
CA ARG A 375 -1.45 -14.82 -8.63
C ARG A 375 -1.29 -14.10 -7.29
N GLY A 376 -1.50 -14.81 -6.21
CA GLY A 376 -1.30 -14.22 -4.89
C GLY A 376 0.05 -14.56 -4.26
N THR A 377 0.20 -14.17 -3.00
CA THR A 377 1.39 -14.37 -2.13
C THR A 377 1.87 -15.82 -2.02
N ASN A 378 1.00 -16.80 -2.29
CA ASN A 378 1.31 -18.22 -2.27
C ASN A 378 1.57 -18.82 -3.67
N GLY A 379 1.72 -17.98 -4.69
CA GLY A 379 1.98 -18.33 -6.08
C GLY A 379 0.77 -18.85 -6.87
N LYS A 380 -0.37 -19.09 -6.21
CA LYS A 380 -1.58 -19.62 -6.85
C LYS A 380 -2.51 -18.49 -7.32
N PRO A 381 -3.18 -18.64 -8.46
CA PRO A 381 -4.26 -17.73 -8.84
C PRO A 381 -5.36 -17.71 -7.77
N GLY A 382 -5.84 -16.53 -7.40
CA GLY A 382 -7.00 -16.40 -6.54
C GLY A 382 -6.75 -16.74 -5.07
N SER A 383 -5.53 -16.51 -4.55
CA SER A 383 -5.18 -16.91 -3.18
C SER A 383 -5.94 -16.17 -2.08
N GLY A 384 -6.51 -15.01 -2.38
CA GLY A 384 -7.08 -14.09 -1.40
C GLY A 384 -6.10 -13.10 -0.78
N ALA A 385 -4.80 -13.19 -1.11
CA ALA A 385 -3.75 -12.26 -0.67
C ALA A 385 -2.87 -11.84 -1.85
N TYR A 386 -2.77 -10.53 -2.11
CA TYR A 386 -2.09 -10.01 -3.30
C TYR A 386 -1.09 -8.91 -2.95
N LEU A 387 0.12 -9.02 -3.49
CA LEU A 387 1.09 -7.91 -3.52
C LEU A 387 0.99 -7.28 -4.90
N LEU A 388 0.64 -5.99 -4.98
CA LEU A 388 0.28 -5.34 -6.23
C LEU A 388 1.20 -4.14 -6.51
N ASP A 389 1.68 -4.05 -7.74
CA ASP A 389 2.40 -2.89 -8.26
C ASP A 389 1.42 -1.82 -8.79
N TRP A 390 1.97 -0.66 -9.16
CA TRP A 390 1.22 0.50 -9.63
C TRP A 390 0.43 0.23 -10.91
N ASP A 391 0.87 -0.75 -11.70
CA ASP A 391 0.19 -1.17 -12.92
C ASP A 391 -0.90 -2.22 -12.68
N GLY A 392 -1.10 -2.66 -11.43
CA GLY A 392 -2.05 -3.73 -11.08
C GLY A 392 -1.55 -5.15 -11.36
N GLN A 393 -0.27 -5.32 -11.72
CA GLN A 393 0.35 -6.63 -11.73
C GLN A 393 0.78 -7.06 -10.33
N THR A 394 1.01 -8.36 -10.20
CA THR A 394 1.50 -8.97 -8.97
C THR A 394 2.99 -8.70 -8.83
N THR A 395 3.44 -8.30 -7.66
CA THR A 395 4.85 -7.97 -7.37
C THR A 395 5.36 -8.73 -6.15
N GLY A 396 6.59 -8.42 -5.72
CA GLY A 396 7.26 -9.03 -4.57
C GLY A 396 8.63 -9.60 -4.95
N ASP A 397 9.66 -9.28 -4.17
CA ASP A 397 10.96 -9.94 -4.25
C ASP A 397 10.87 -11.35 -3.64
N GLU A 398 10.59 -12.35 -4.47
CA GLU A 398 10.44 -13.74 -4.00
C GLU A 398 11.72 -14.29 -3.33
N ALA A 399 12.91 -13.81 -3.69
CA ALA A 399 14.14 -14.26 -3.02
C ALA A 399 14.18 -13.77 -1.55
N VAL A 400 13.74 -12.54 -1.31
CA VAL A 400 13.62 -11.97 0.04
C VAL A 400 12.46 -12.62 0.79
N LEU A 401 11.30 -12.77 0.15
CA LEU A 401 10.11 -13.36 0.78
C LEU A 401 10.31 -14.85 1.12
N GLU A 402 10.90 -15.64 0.23
CA GLU A 402 11.19 -17.06 0.48
C GLU A 402 12.15 -17.24 1.65
N LYS A 403 13.24 -16.46 1.70
CA LYS A 403 14.15 -16.40 2.87
C LYS A 403 13.38 -16.18 4.17
N TYR A 404 12.47 -15.21 4.21
CA TYR A 404 11.71 -14.93 5.43
C TYR A 404 10.61 -15.95 5.74
N ARG A 405 10.02 -16.59 4.73
CA ARG A 405 9.12 -17.75 4.92
C ARG A 405 9.87 -18.91 5.56
N GLU A 406 11.07 -19.24 5.07
CA GLU A 406 11.93 -20.30 5.64
C GLU A 406 12.35 -20.00 7.08
N MET A 407 12.58 -18.73 7.40
CA MET A 407 12.88 -18.27 8.78
C MET A 407 11.65 -18.27 9.71
N GLY A 408 10.46 -18.62 9.22
CA GLY A 408 9.23 -18.62 10.02
C GLY A 408 8.75 -17.21 10.39
N MET A 409 9.03 -16.21 9.56
CA MET A 409 8.70 -14.81 9.88
C MET A 409 7.21 -14.53 9.95
N GLY A 410 6.37 -15.22 9.18
CA GLY A 410 4.91 -15.00 9.20
C GLY A 410 4.32 -15.11 10.61
N PRO A 411 4.40 -16.30 11.26
CA PRO A 411 3.97 -16.47 12.65
C PRO A 411 4.66 -15.51 13.63
N LYS A 412 5.97 -15.27 13.47
CA LYS A 412 6.73 -14.36 14.34
C LYS A 412 6.19 -12.93 14.30
N ILE A 413 5.91 -12.41 13.10
CA ILE A 413 5.34 -11.07 12.88
C ILE A 413 3.93 -11.00 13.46
N TRP A 414 3.11 -12.05 13.26
CA TRP A 414 1.77 -12.12 13.83
C TRP A 414 1.79 -12.06 15.35
N ASP A 415 2.56 -12.94 16.00
CA ASP A 415 2.64 -13.04 17.45
C ASP A 415 3.18 -11.75 18.06
N HIS A 416 4.25 -11.17 17.49
CA HIS A 416 4.78 -9.87 17.89
C HIS A 416 3.71 -8.77 17.83
N THR A 417 2.94 -8.73 16.74
CA THR A 417 1.92 -7.69 16.54
C THR A 417 0.76 -7.85 17.53
N MET A 418 0.33 -9.08 17.79
CA MET A 418 -0.70 -9.36 18.80
C MET A 418 -0.21 -9.02 20.21
N GLU A 419 1.06 -9.32 20.54
CA GLU A 419 1.66 -8.94 21.81
C GLU A 419 1.73 -7.42 21.99
N ILE A 420 2.11 -6.68 20.94
CA ILE A 420 2.07 -5.21 20.93
C ILE A 420 0.67 -4.69 21.26
N PHE A 421 -0.37 -5.26 20.65
CA PHE A 421 -1.76 -4.87 20.90
C PHE A 421 -2.21 -5.19 22.32
N THR A 422 -1.89 -6.38 22.83
CA THR A 422 -2.19 -6.76 24.21
C THR A 422 -1.49 -5.84 25.21
N ARG A 423 -0.21 -5.51 24.99
CA ARG A 423 0.55 -4.58 25.86
C ARG A 423 -0.06 -3.18 25.87
N ALA A 424 -0.46 -2.66 24.72
CA ALA A 424 -1.12 -1.37 24.63
C ALA A 424 -2.46 -1.35 25.38
N GLU A 425 -3.25 -2.41 25.30
CA GLU A 425 -4.50 -2.57 26.07
C GLU A 425 -4.26 -2.60 27.57
N GLN A 426 -3.34 -3.44 28.04
CA GLN A 426 -2.97 -3.55 29.45
C GLN A 426 -2.50 -2.21 30.01
N ARG A 427 -1.67 -1.48 29.26
CA ARG A 427 -1.19 -0.15 29.66
C ARG A 427 -2.34 0.84 29.84
N ARG A 428 -3.28 0.89 28.89
CA ARG A 428 -4.44 1.78 28.97
C ARG A 428 -5.34 1.45 30.15
N GLU A 429 -5.58 0.17 30.44
CA GLU A 429 -6.38 -0.23 31.60
C GLU A 429 -5.68 0.09 32.93
N ALA A 430 -4.35 -0.06 32.99
CA ALA A 430 -3.56 0.36 34.14
C ALA A 430 -3.63 1.88 34.36
N GLU A 431 -3.56 2.68 33.29
CA GLU A 431 -3.68 4.15 33.34
C GLU A 431 -5.08 4.60 33.78
N LYS A 432 -6.15 3.97 33.27
CA LYS A 432 -7.54 4.21 33.74
C LYS A 432 -7.68 3.92 35.23
N THR A 433 -7.15 2.78 35.69
CA THR A 433 -7.20 2.39 37.10
C THR A 433 -6.45 3.38 37.99
N LYS A 434 -5.27 3.83 37.55
CA LYS A 434 -4.47 4.84 38.24
C LYS A 434 -5.20 6.19 38.34
N ASN A 435 -5.83 6.63 37.25
CA ASN A 435 -6.59 7.88 37.23
C ASN A 435 -7.84 7.82 38.11
N LYS A 436 -8.56 6.68 38.13
CA LYS A 436 -9.69 6.47 39.04
C LYS A 436 -9.27 6.55 40.51
N ARG A 437 -8.12 5.96 40.87
CA ARG A 437 -7.57 6.05 42.24
C ARG A 437 -7.21 7.49 42.63
N ARG A 438 -6.60 8.26 41.73
CA ARG A 438 -6.28 9.69 41.96
C ARG A 438 -7.54 10.54 42.16
N ALA A 439 -8.55 10.36 41.31
CA ALA A 439 -9.82 11.07 41.45
C ALA A 439 -10.53 10.77 42.79
N SER A 440 -10.41 9.53 43.29
CA SER A 440 -10.95 9.15 44.61
C SER A 440 -10.16 9.80 45.76
N SER A 441 -8.82 9.85 45.69
CA SER A 441 -8.01 10.47 46.75
C SER A 441 -8.19 11.99 46.81
N ASP A 442 -8.40 12.64 45.66
CA ASP A 442 -8.64 14.08 45.60
C ASP A 442 -10.04 14.45 46.13
N ALA A 443 -11.01 13.54 46.04
CA ALA A 443 -12.34 13.72 46.63
C ALA A 443 -12.31 13.59 48.16
N ASP A 444 -11.62 12.58 48.71
CA ASP A 444 -11.49 12.37 50.16
C ASP A 444 -10.67 13.49 50.85
N GLY A 445 -9.76 14.15 50.13
CA GLY A 445 -8.98 15.28 50.64
C GLY A 445 -9.73 16.63 50.69
N SER A 446 -11.00 16.69 50.28
CA SER A 446 -11.77 17.94 50.23
C SER A 446 -12.70 18.16 51.44
N ASP A 447 -12.90 17.15 52.29
CA ASP A 447 -13.76 17.23 53.49
C ASP A 447 -13.07 17.81 54.75
N ASP A 448 -11.76 18.10 54.70
CA ASP A 448 -11.01 18.69 55.85
C ASP A 448 -10.83 20.22 55.76
N ARG A 449 -11.64 20.91 54.96
CA ARG A 449 -11.75 22.38 55.08
C ARG A 449 -12.74 22.70 56.18
N SER A 450 -12.28 22.67 57.43
CA SER A 450 -13.02 23.24 58.56
C SER A 450 -13.50 24.64 58.18
N MET A 451 -14.80 24.80 57.96
CA MET A 451 -15.41 26.10 57.70
C MET A 451 -15.07 27.00 58.90
N PRO A 452 -14.44 28.17 58.71
CA PRO A 452 -14.12 29.03 59.84
C PRO A 452 -15.42 29.41 60.55
N ASN A 453 -15.53 29.11 61.84
CA ASN A 453 -16.70 29.51 62.63
C ASN A 453 -16.92 31.03 62.47
N PRO A 454 -18.12 31.48 62.09
CA PRO A 454 -18.38 32.91 61.96
C PRO A 454 -18.21 33.62 63.32
N PRO A 455 -17.74 34.88 63.32
CA PRO A 455 -17.45 35.60 64.56
C PRO A 455 -18.71 35.70 65.43
N GLY A 456 -18.66 35.11 66.63
CA GLY A 456 -19.74 35.18 67.63
C GLY A 456 -20.41 33.85 68.00
N TRP A 457 -20.04 32.73 67.38
CA TRP A 457 -20.59 31.43 67.77
C TRP A 457 -19.94 30.90 69.06
N ARG A 458 -20.72 30.78 70.14
CA ARG A 458 -20.35 30.00 71.34
C ARG A 458 -21.25 28.77 71.39
N ALA A 459 -20.64 27.59 71.36
CA ALA A 459 -21.36 26.32 71.47
C ALA A 459 -22.04 26.22 72.85
N ALA A 460 -23.32 25.84 72.83
CA ALA A 460 -24.09 25.39 73.98
C ALA A 460 -24.50 23.94 73.75
#